data_AF-A0A9Q4C4A4-F1
#
_entry.id   AF-A0A9Q4C4A4-F1
#
_cell.length_a   1.000
_cell.length_b   1.000
_cell.length_c   1.000
_cell.angle_alpha   90.00
_cell.angle_beta   90.00
_cell.angle_gamma   90.00
#
_symmetry.space_group_name_H-M   'P 1'
#
loop_
_entity.id
_entity.type
_entity.pdbx_description
1 polymer ?
#
loop_
_entity_poly.entity_id
_entity_poly.type
_entity_poly.pdbx_seq_one_letter_code
_entity_poly.pdbx_strand_id
1 'polypeptide(L)'
;MEEDTDDLYKRLTREFHDAAGIDHEGTKEDELLWISMLTEELGELAEAVNKDKEDAVGEELADVAIVAFGMARICGIDMREEFVEKMEYNVEKSGAKTEGGKVVDDADS
;
A
#
# COMPACT_ATOMS: atom_id res chain seq x y z
N MET A 1 -24.09 14.28 -2.54
CA MET A 1 -23.56 13.19 -3.38
C MET A 1 -22.42 12.62 -2.59
N GLU A 2 -22.62 11.46 -1.96
CA GLU A 2 -21.47 10.62 -1.60
C GLU A 2 -20.83 10.22 -2.94
N GLU A 3 -19.61 10.68 -3.21
CA GLU A 3 -18.79 9.97 -4.18
C GLU A 3 -18.68 8.54 -3.66
N ASP A 4 -19.04 7.58 -4.52
CA ASP A 4 -18.82 6.18 -4.22
C ASP A 4 -17.33 6.02 -3.91
N THR A 5 -16.99 5.63 -2.68
CA THR A 5 -15.60 5.51 -2.23
C THR A 5 -14.79 4.57 -3.13
N ASP A 6 -15.46 3.66 -3.84
CA ASP A 6 -14.88 2.80 -4.86
C ASP A 6 -14.33 3.59 -6.06
N ASP A 7 -15.01 4.66 -6.43
CA ASP A 7 -14.61 5.54 -7.53
C ASP A 7 -13.44 6.44 -7.09
N LEU A 8 -13.40 6.86 -5.82
CA LEU A 8 -12.34 7.74 -5.31
C LEU A 8 -10.95 7.10 -5.39
N TYR A 9 -10.78 5.86 -4.91
CA TYR A 9 -9.49 5.18 -4.96
C TYR A 9 -9.06 4.89 -6.39
N LYS A 10 -9.98 4.39 -7.22
CA LYS A 10 -9.70 4.12 -8.64
C LYS A 10 -9.33 5.40 -9.38
N ARG A 11 -9.99 6.52 -9.07
CA ARG A 11 -9.71 7.84 -9.62
C ARG A 11 -8.35 8.37 -9.16
N LEU A 12 -8.06 8.38 -7.87
CA LEU A 12 -6.79 8.90 -7.33
C LEU A 12 -5.58 8.11 -7.86
N THR A 13 -5.68 6.78 -7.86
CA THR A 13 -4.64 5.94 -8.45
C THR A 13 -4.50 6.24 -9.94
N ARG A 14 -5.60 6.28 -10.72
CA ARG A 14 -5.52 6.60 -12.16
C ARG A 14 -4.93 7.99 -12.42
N GLU A 15 -5.40 9.04 -11.74
CA GLU A 15 -4.92 10.42 -11.91
C GLU A 15 -3.42 10.54 -11.63
N PHE A 16 -2.93 9.89 -10.57
CA PHE A 16 -1.50 9.86 -10.25
C PHE A 16 -0.67 9.17 -11.35
N HIS A 17 -1.14 8.03 -11.86
CA HIS A 17 -0.43 7.26 -12.89
C HIS A 17 -0.44 7.94 -14.26
N ASP A 18 -1.58 8.52 -14.65
CA ASP A 18 -1.72 9.31 -15.87
C ASP A 18 -0.80 10.53 -15.81
N ALA A 19 -0.72 11.21 -14.66
CA ALA A 19 0.21 12.33 -14.44
C ALA A 19 1.68 11.92 -14.48
N ALA A 20 2.00 10.71 -14.01
CA ALA A 20 3.34 10.14 -14.02
C ALA A 20 3.72 9.47 -15.36
N GLY A 21 2.81 9.42 -16.33
CA GLY A 21 3.06 8.85 -17.68
C GLY A 21 3.11 7.34 -17.72
N ILE A 22 2.51 6.66 -16.74
CA ILE A 22 2.52 5.21 -16.60
C ILE A 22 1.24 4.64 -17.26
N ASP A 23 1.26 4.51 -18.59
CA ASP A 23 0.13 3.98 -19.39
C ASP A 23 0.50 2.64 -20.08
N HIS A 24 1.02 1.69 -19.32
CA HIS A 24 1.32 0.34 -19.82
C HIS A 24 1.21 -0.73 -18.73
N GLU A 25 1.05 -1.99 -19.14
CA GLU A 25 1.31 -3.12 -18.25
C GLU A 25 2.81 -3.19 -17.92
N GLY A 26 3.12 -3.48 -16.66
CA GLY A 26 4.50 -3.51 -16.17
C GLY A 26 5.35 -4.59 -16.81
N THR A 27 6.59 -4.25 -17.15
CA THR A 27 7.66 -5.22 -17.34
C THR A 27 8.21 -5.68 -15.99
N LYS A 28 9.01 -6.75 -16.00
CA LYS A 28 9.73 -7.18 -14.79
C LYS A 28 10.69 -6.11 -14.27
N GLU A 29 11.24 -5.28 -15.15
CA GLU A 29 12.12 -4.18 -14.77
C GLU A 29 11.32 -3.07 -14.05
N ASP A 30 10.11 -2.79 -14.51
CA ASP A 30 9.21 -1.84 -13.83
C ASP A 30 8.88 -2.33 -12.43
N GLU A 31 8.49 -3.61 -12.27
CA GLU A 31 8.22 -4.18 -10.94
C GLU A 31 9.40 -4.00 -9.97
N LEU A 32 10.64 -4.18 -10.45
CA LEU A 32 11.84 -3.98 -9.64
C LEU A 32 12.09 -2.52 -9.30
N LEU A 33 11.80 -1.60 -10.24
CA LEU A 33 11.86 -0.16 -9.99
C LEU A 33 10.85 0.24 -8.90
N TRP A 34 9.63 -0.27 -8.95
CA TRP A 34 8.61 -0.02 -7.93
C TRP A 34 9.00 -0.55 -6.55
N ILE A 35 9.61 -1.73 -6.49
CA ILE A 35 10.17 -2.26 -5.23
C ILE A 35 11.28 -1.36 -4.70
N SER A 36 12.13 -0.81 -5.58
CA SER A 36 13.17 0.15 -5.19
C SER A 36 12.55 1.41 -4.57
N MET A 37 11.56 2.00 -5.22
CA MET A 37 10.86 3.19 -4.70
C MET A 37 10.17 2.87 -3.37
N LEU A 38 9.49 1.73 -3.25
CA LEU A 38 8.84 1.33 -2.00
C LEU A 38 9.86 1.18 -0.86
N THR A 39 11.07 0.71 -1.17
CA THR A 39 12.16 0.59 -0.19
C THR A 39 12.69 1.95 0.25
N GLU A 40 12.70 2.93 -0.65
CA GLU A 40 13.08 4.32 -0.37
C GLU A 40 12.09 4.96 0.61
N GLU A 41 10.79 4.94 0.31
CA GLU A 41 9.73 5.50 1.19
C GLU A 41 9.71 4.84 2.58
N LEU A 42 9.95 3.52 2.63
CA LEU A 42 10.09 2.80 3.90
C LEU A 42 11.29 3.30 4.72
N GLY A 43 12.38 3.70 4.04
CA GLY A 43 13.54 4.31 4.67
C GLY A 43 13.25 5.69 5.26
N GLU A 44 12.50 6.52 4.53
CA GLU A 44 12.08 7.86 4.98
C GLU A 44 11.11 7.77 6.17
N LEU A 45 10.14 6.86 6.11
CA LEU A 45 9.26 6.54 7.24
C LEU A 45 10.05 6.07 8.47
N ALA A 46 11.02 5.17 8.28
CA ALA A 46 11.87 4.70 9.38
C ALA A 46 12.69 5.85 9.99
N GLU A 47 13.17 6.77 9.16
CA GLU A 47 13.85 7.98 9.63
C GLU A 47 12.91 8.89 10.44
N ALA A 48 11.70 9.14 9.94
CA ALA A 48 10.72 10.00 10.60
C ALA A 48 10.33 9.47 11.98
N VAL A 49 10.08 8.15 12.08
CA VAL A 49 9.82 7.46 13.34
C VAL A 49 11.02 7.55 14.29
N ASN A 50 12.23 7.27 13.79
CA ASN A 50 13.44 7.29 14.61
C ASN A 50 13.83 8.70 15.11
N LYS A 51 13.38 9.76 14.42
CA LYS A 51 13.65 11.16 14.79
C LYS A 51 12.50 11.82 15.56
N ASP A 52 11.49 11.05 15.99
CA ASP A 52 10.29 11.54 16.71
C ASP A 52 9.59 12.71 15.99
N LYS A 53 9.61 12.71 14.64
CA LYS A 53 8.95 13.72 13.83
C LYS A 53 7.48 13.33 13.62
N GLU A 54 6.65 13.43 14.68
CA GLU A 54 5.24 13.01 14.65
C GLU A 54 4.47 13.62 13.46
N ASP A 55 4.74 14.89 13.14
CA ASP A 55 4.12 15.59 12.00
C ASP A 55 4.50 15.01 10.63
N ALA A 56 5.67 14.35 10.52
CA ALA A 56 6.17 13.77 9.27
C ALA A 56 5.75 12.29 9.10
N VAL A 57 5.58 11.54 10.19
CA VAL A 57 5.23 10.10 10.11
C VAL A 57 3.96 9.86 9.28
N GLY A 58 2.97 10.75 9.39
CA GLY A 58 1.74 10.66 8.60
C GLY A 58 1.95 10.88 7.11
N GLU A 59 2.88 11.77 6.72
CA GLU A 59 3.25 12.06 5.34
C GLU A 59 3.99 10.87 4.73
N GLU A 60 5.07 10.41 5.38
CA GLU A 60 5.85 9.27 4.89
C GLU A 60 5.03 7.97 4.79
N LEU A 61 4.08 7.77 5.71
CA LEU A 61 3.17 6.63 5.65
C LEU A 61 2.21 6.71 4.44
N ALA A 62 1.79 7.92 4.08
CA ALA A 62 0.99 8.15 2.88
C ALA A 62 1.82 7.89 1.62
N ASP A 63 3.09 8.28 1.60
CA ASP A 63 3.99 8.05 0.47
C ASP A 63 4.25 6.54 0.24
N VAL A 64 4.51 5.79 1.31
CA VAL A 64 4.57 4.31 1.25
C VAL A 64 3.30 3.72 0.65
N ALA A 65 2.12 4.21 1.07
CA ALA A 65 0.85 3.73 0.54
C ALA A 65 0.72 4.06 -0.96
N ILE A 66 1.01 5.30 -1.36
CA ILE A 66 0.93 5.75 -2.76
C ILE A 66 1.81 4.88 -3.66
N VAL A 67 3.05 4.60 -3.26
CA VAL A 67 3.96 3.75 -4.05
C VAL A 67 3.48 2.30 -4.11
N ALA A 68 2.87 1.78 -3.04
CA ALA A 68 2.27 0.44 -3.05
C ALA A 68 1.07 0.34 -4.01
N PHE A 69 0.17 1.35 -4.03
CA PHE A 69 -0.91 1.43 -5.03
C PHE A 69 -0.35 1.58 -6.45
N GLY A 70 0.75 2.32 -6.57
CA GLY A 70 1.58 2.42 -7.76
C GLY A 70 1.97 1.07 -8.36
N MET A 71 2.61 0.27 -7.53
CA MET A 71 3.06 -1.07 -7.88
C MET A 71 1.89 -1.99 -8.25
N ALA A 72 0.79 -1.97 -7.47
CA ALA A 72 -0.37 -2.80 -7.75
C ALA A 72 -0.94 -2.56 -9.15
N ARG A 73 -0.99 -1.30 -9.59
CA ARG A 73 -1.48 -0.94 -10.93
C ARG A 73 -0.62 -1.52 -12.05
N ILE A 74 0.70 -1.46 -11.90
CA ILE A 74 1.68 -2.02 -12.85
C ILE A 74 1.59 -3.54 -12.91
N CYS A 75 1.30 -4.18 -11.78
CA CYS A 75 1.04 -5.62 -11.70
C CYS A 75 -0.37 -6.04 -12.14
N GLY A 76 -1.25 -5.08 -12.49
CA GLY A 76 -2.64 -5.37 -12.87
C GLY A 76 -3.53 -5.84 -11.71
N ILE A 77 -3.18 -5.47 -10.48
CA ILE A 77 -3.88 -5.87 -9.25
C ILE A 77 -4.90 -4.78 -8.87
N ASP A 78 -6.14 -5.17 -8.58
CA ASP A 78 -7.10 -4.28 -7.89
C ASP A 78 -6.76 -4.25 -6.40
N MET A 79 -5.91 -3.29 -6.02
CA MET A 79 -5.41 -3.17 -4.64
C MET A 79 -6.53 -2.99 -3.61
N ARG A 80 -7.65 -2.36 -3.98
CA ARG A 80 -8.78 -2.18 -3.07
C ARG A 80 -9.42 -3.52 -2.76
N GLU A 81 -9.70 -4.32 -3.79
CA GLU A 81 -10.27 -5.67 -3.64
C GLU A 81 -9.37 -6.52 -2.74
N GLU A 82 -8.07 -6.62 -3.06
CA GLU A 82 -7.09 -7.35 -2.25
C GLU A 82 -7.02 -6.85 -0.79
N PHE A 83 -7.03 -5.53 -0.59
CA PHE A 83 -6.97 -4.95 0.76
C PHE A 83 -8.23 -5.25 1.57
N VAL A 84 -9.41 -5.10 0.97
CA VAL A 84 -10.69 -5.40 1.63
C VAL A 84 -10.79 -6.87 1.97
N GLU A 85 -10.53 -7.77 1.01
CA GLU A 85 -10.53 -9.22 1.25
C GLU A 85 -9.56 -9.60 2.37
N LYS A 86 -8.36 -9.01 2.36
CA LYS A 86 -7.37 -9.28 3.40
C LYS A 86 -7.80 -8.77 4.77
N MET A 87 -8.43 -7.59 4.83
CA MET A 87 -8.94 -7.02 6.08
C MET A 87 -10.11 -7.83 6.62
N GLU A 88 -11.08 -8.20 5.79
CA GLU A 88 -12.21 -9.06 6.17
C GLU A 88 -11.70 -10.40 6.72
N TYR A 89 -10.79 -11.05 5.99
CA TYR A 89 -10.14 -12.28 6.44
C TYR A 89 -9.43 -12.13 7.80
N ASN A 90 -8.69 -11.03 8.00
CA ASN A 90 -7.99 -10.77 9.26
C ASN A 90 -8.94 -10.44 10.42
N VAL A 91 -10.11 -9.84 10.14
CA VAL A 91 -11.15 -9.56 11.13
C VAL A 91 -11.89 -10.83 11.53
N GLU A 92 -12.20 -11.70 10.56
CA GLU A 92 -12.86 -12.98 10.80
C GLU A 92 -11.97 -13.97 11.55
N LYS A 93 -10.65 -13.87 11.35
CA LYS A 93 -9.69 -14.57 12.19
C LYS A 93 -9.66 -13.97 13.60
N SER A 94 -10.22 -14.72 14.55
CA SER A 94 -9.89 -14.60 15.97
C SER A 94 -8.47 -15.14 16.31
N GLY A 95 -7.57 -15.19 15.32
CA GLY A 95 -6.25 -15.83 15.44
C GLY A 95 -5.33 -15.09 16.41
N ALA A 96 -4.26 -15.77 16.85
CA ALA A 96 -3.25 -15.18 17.69
C ALA A 96 -2.74 -13.86 17.10
N LYS A 97 -2.59 -12.84 17.95
CA LYS A 97 -1.92 -11.60 17.60
C LYS A 97 -0.48 -11.70 18.05
N THR A 98 0.46 -11.20 17.24
CA THR A 98 1.84 -10.99 17.72
C THR A 98 1.83 -9.95 18.84
N GLU A 99 2.93 -9.83 19.60
CA GLU A 99 3.10 -8.76 20.61
C GLU A 99 2.89 -7.34 20.00
N GLY A 100 3.11 -7.19 18.69
CA GLY A 100 2.88 -5.96 17.94
C GLY A 100 1.49 -5.81 17.31
N GLY A 101 0.53 -6.68 17.63
CA GLY A 101 -0.86 -6.57 17.16
C GLY A 101 -1.13 -7.08 15.74
N LYS A 102 -0.12 -7.57 15.02
CA LYS A 102 -0.28 -8.22 13.71
C LYS A 102 -1.04 -9.54 13.88
N VAL A 103 -2.11 -9.74 13.11
CA VAL A 103 -2.84 -11.02 13.06
C VAL A 103 -1.97 -12.06 12.33
N VAL A 104 -1.73 -13.20 12.97
CA VAL A 104 -1.03 -14.34 12.35
C VAL A 104 -1.99 -15.52 12.18
N ASP A 105 -1.78 -16.30 11.12
CA ASP A 105 -2.47 -17.58 10.97
C ASP A 105 -1.78 -18.62 11.84
N ASP A 106 -2.52 -19.31 12.70
CA ASP A 106 -2.01 -20.48 13.41
C ASP A 106 -1.87 -21.72 12.48
N ALA A 107 -2.20 -21.59 11.19
CA ALA A 107 -2.14 -22.69 10.21
C ALA A 107 -0.72 -23.08 9.75
N ASP A 108 0.32 -22.31 10.05
CA ASP A 108 1.72 -22.61 9.68
C ASP A 108 2.65 -22.56 10.91
N SER A 109 2.49 -23.51 11.85
CA SER A 109 3.49 -23.85 12.88
C SER A 109 3.85 -25.33 12.85
#